data_AF-A0A9E4FIK0-F1
#
_entry.id   AF-A0A9E4FIK0-F1
#
_cell.length_a   1.000
_cell.length_b   1.000
_cell.length_c   1.000
_cell.angle_alpha   90.00
_cell.angle_beta   90.00
_cell.angle_gamma   90.00
#
_symmetry.space_group_name_H-M   'P 1'
#
loop_
_entity.id
_entity.type
_entity.pdbx_description
1 polymer ?
#
loop_
_entity_poly.entity_id
_entity_poly.type
_entity_poly.pdbx_seq_one_letter_code
_entity_poly.pdbx_strand_id
1 'polypeptide(L)'
;SLDEAMRDLSQEQAHWRRNDNGNHIAFIAWHYTRTVDNLVRFVLQQRRPTVWMEGKWDERFGLDSRSQGTGMSLEDAVALRISDIPAFRTYMSEVWKETQSYLDTITDDDLGQVMNVRPLGELTIEHILGTPILTHGFSHLGEIWLLKGLQGLQGSPV
;
A
#
# COMPACT_ATOMS: atom_id res chain seq x y z
N SER A 1 0.37 10.87 -8.28
CA SER A 1 -0.08 10.04 -7.16
C SER A 1 0.36 8.61 -7.39
N LEU A 2 0.10 7.71 -6.44
CA LEU A 2 0.35 6.28 -6.63
C LEU A 2 -0.52 5.67 -7.75
N ASP A 3 -1.78 6.11 -7.88
CA ASP A 3 -2.67 5.64 -8.96
C ASP A 3 -2.16 5.99 -10.36
N GLU A 4 -1.60 7.19 -10.51
CA GLU A 4 -0.93 7.64 -11.73
C GLU A 4 0.35 6.84 -11.99
N ALA A 5 1.13 6.58 -10.95
CA ALA A 5 2.38 5.81 -11.07
C ALA A 5 2.12 4.37 -11.54
N MET A 6 1.00 3.77 -11.12
CA MET A 6 0.58 2.42 -11.51
C MET A 6 -0.18 2.37 -12.84
N ARG A 7 -0.58 3.51 -13.41
CA ARG A 7 -1.33 3.57 -14.66
C ARG A 7 -0.50 3.02 -15.82
N ASP A 8 -1.16 2.19 -16.63
CA ASP A 8 -0.67 1.63 -17.89
C ASP A 8 0.66 0.85 -17.79
N LEU A 9 1.04 0.41 -16.59
CA LEU A 9 2.16 -0.49 -16.43
C LEU A 9 1.82 -1.88 -16.98
N SER A 10 2.68 -2.39 -17.85
CA SER A 10 2.64 -3.80 -18.24
C SER A 10 3.05 -4.70 -17.06
N GLN A 11 2.75 -5.99 -17.17
CA GLN A 11 3.19 -6.98 -16.18
C GLN A 11 4.72 -7.00 -16.02
N GLU A 12 5.44 -6.90 -17.15
CA GLU A 12 6.90 -6.84 -17.16
C GLU A 12 7.41 -5.58 -16.44
N GLN A 13 6.84 -4.40 -16.74
CA GLN A 13 7.27 -3.15 -16.13
C GLN A 13 6.98 -3.10 -14.63
N ALA A 14 5.85 -3.65 -14.21
CA ALA A 14 5.44 -3.69 -12.81
C ALA A 14 6.31 -4.64 -11.96
N HIS A 15 6.86 -5.69 -12.57
CA HIS A 15 7.68 -6.70 -11.88
C HIS A 15 9.18 -6.60 -12.20
N TRP A 16 9.58 -5.59 -12.99
CA TRP A 16 10.97 -5.32 -13.30
C TRP A 16 11.74 -4.86 -12.05
N ARG A 17 12.99 -5.31 -11.95
CA ARG A 17 13.93 -4.90 -10.91
C ARG A 17 15.22 -4.41 -11.55
N ARG A 18 15.79 -3.33 -11.01
CA ARG A 18 17.06 -2.79 -11.50
C ARG A 18 18.24 -3.72 -11.22
N ASN A 19 18.22 -4.37 -10.06
CA ASN A 19 19.23 -5.30 -9.56
C ASN A 19 18.58 -6.24 -8.53
N ASP A 20 19.35 -7.17 -8.00
CA ASP A 20 18.86 -8.18 -7.06
C ASP A 20 18.65 -7.69 -5.63
N ASN A 21 19.02 -6.46 -5.31
CA ASN A 21 18.96 -5.90 -3.95
C ASN A 21 17.70 -5.04 -3.69
N GLY A 22 16.87 -4.83 -4.71
CA GLY A 22 15.65 -4.01 -4.61
C GLY A 22 14.39 -4.79 -4.92
N ASN A 23 13.24 -4.19 -4.60
CA ASN A 23 11.93 -4.70 -4.97
C ASN A 23 11.44 -4.10 -6.30
N HIS A 24 10.44 -4.75 -6.90
CA HIS A 24 9.75 -4.24 -8.08
C HIS A 24 8.54 -3.37 -7.72
N ILE A 25 8.07 -2.57 -8.68
CA ILE A 25 6.97 -1.61 -8.51
C ILE A 25 5.71 -2.27 -7.93
N ALA A 26 5.33 -3.46 -8.42
CA ALA A 26 4.12 -4.15 -7.98
C ALA A 26 4.16 -4.52 -6.49
N PHE A 27 5.31 -4.96 -5.97
CA PHE A 27 5.45 -5.27 -4.54
C PHE A 27 5.35 -3.99 -3.70
N ILE A 28 6.04 -2.92 -4.13
CA ILE A 28 6.05 -1.64 -3.40
C ILE A 28 4.63 -1.06 -3.32
N ALA A 29 3.91 -1.06 -4.45
CA ALA A 29 2.52 -0.58 -4.49
C ALA A 29 1.57 -1.47 -3.68
N TRP A 30 1.71 -2.80 -3.75
CA TRP A 30 0.97 -3.75 -2.92
C TRP A 30 1.23 -3.53 -1.44
N HIS A 31 2.50 -3.45 -1.03
CA HIS A 31 2.90 -3.26 0.36
C HIS A 31 2.29 -2.00 0.97
N TYR A 32 2.43 -0.87 0.28
CA TYR A 32 1.88 0.38 0.77
C TYR A 32 0.35 0.35 0.82
N THR A 33 -0.32 -0.14 -0.24
CA THR A 33 -1.79 -0.22 -0.27
C THR A 33 -2.33 -1.11 0.84
N ARG A 34 -1.71 -2.28 1.06
CA ARG A 34 -2.04 -3.19 2.17
C ARG A 34 -1.80 -2.55 3.53
N THR A 35 -0.74 -1.74 3.67
CA THR A 35 -0.45 -1.00 4.90
C THR A 35 -1.55 0.01 5.22
N VAL A 36 -1.98 0.82 4.24
CA VAL A 36 -3.08 1.79 4.44
C VAL A 36 -4.38 1.06 4.74
N ASP A 37 -4.72 0.02 3.98
CA ASP A 37 -5.93 -0.78 4.19
C ASP A 37 -5.97 -1.37 5.62
N ASN A 38 -4.87 -1.97 6.07
CA ASN A 38 -4.77 -2.51 7.42
C ASN A 38 -4.85 -1.42 8.50
N LEU A 39 -4.15 -0.30 8.35
CA LEU A 39 -4.21 0.77 9.34
C LEU A 39 -5.61 1.38 9.41
N VAL A 40 -6.22 1.70 8.29
CA VAL A 40 -7.52 2.40 8.27
C VAL A 40 -8.68 1.48 8.62
N ARG A 41 -8.83 0.33 7.96
CA ARG A 41 -9.96 -0.58 8.22
C ARG A 41 -9.77 -1.37 9.51
N PHE A 42 -8.58 -1.92 9.73
CA PHE A 42 -8.40 -2.83 10.86
C PHE A 42 -7.97 -2.11 12.14
N VAL A 43 -6.96 -1.24 12.10
CA VAL A 43 -6.52 -0.56 13.32
C VAL A 43 -7.53 0.51 13.73
N LEU A 44 -7.84 1.47 12.85
CA LEU A 44 -8.61 2.66 13.19
C LEU A 44 -10.13 2.42 13.30
N GLN A 45 -10.67 1.41 12.61
CA GLN A 45 -12.10 1.09 12.61
C GLN A 45 -12.42 -0.22 13.35
N GLN A 46 -11.88 -0.38 14.56
CA GLN A 46 -12.27 -1.44 15.49
C GLN A 46 -12.13 -2.87 14.92
N ARG A 47 -11.01 -3.17 14.25
CA ARG A 47 -10.70 -4.50 13.69
C ARG A 47 -11.69 -4.97 12.63
N ARG A 48 -12.35 -4.04 11.94
CA ARG A 48 -13.15 -4.36 10.75
C ARG A 48 -12.27 -5.06 9.70
N PRO A 49 -12.80 -6.05 8.96
CA PRO A 49 -12.08 -6.66 7.86
C PRO A 49 -11.56 -5.61 6.86
N THR A 50 -10.32 -5.79 6.41
CA THR A 50 -9.70 -4.98 5.38
C THR A 50 -10.43 -5.15 4.06
N VAL A 51 -10.38 -4.14 3.18
CA VAL A 51 -10.94 -4.21 1.82
C VAL A 51 -10.42 -5.43 1.09
N TRP A 52 -9.13 -5.76 1.29
CA TRP A 52 -8.50 -6.95 0.74
C TRP A 52 -9.24 -8.27 1.07
N MET A 53 -9.70 -8.41 2.30
CA MET A 53 -10.39 -9.63 2.77
C MET A 53 -11.88 -9.59 2.43
N GLU A 54 -12.53 -8.44 2.63
CA GLU A 54 -13.96 -8.27 2.35
C GLU A 54 -14.26 -8.43 0.85
N GLY A 55 -13.38 -7.90 0.00
CA GLY A 55 -13.46 -7.99 -1.47
C GLY A 55 -12.86 -9.28 -2.06
N LYS A 56 -12.37 -10.23 -1.24
CA LYS A 56 -11.72 -11.47 -1.68
C LYS A 56 -10.55 -11.24 -2.65
N TRP A 57 -9.81 -10.15 -2.46
CA TRP A 57 -8.66 -9.81 -3.30
C TRP A 57 -7.48 -10.74 -3.04
N ASP A 58 -7.34 -11.25 -1.82
CA ASP A 58 -6.44 -12.35 -1.46
C ASP A 58 -6.67 -13.59 -2.34
N GLU A 59 -7.93 -14.03 -2.47
CA GLU A 59 -8.31 -15.16 -3.32
C GLU A 59 -8.02 -14.86 -4.80
N ARG A 60 -8.36 -13.65 -5.26
CA ARG A 60 -8.17 -13.23 -6.66
C ARG A 60 -6.71 -13.20 -7.08
N PHE A 61 -5.82 -12.75 -6.20
CA PHE A 61 -4.38 -12.68 -6.48
C PHE A 61 -3.61 -13.92 -6.01
N GLY A 62 -4.25 -14.85 -5.29
CA GLY A 62 -3.60 -16.04 -4.74
C GLY A 62 -2.53 -15.70 -3.69
N LEU A 63 -2.76 -14.64 -2.90
CA LEU A 63 -1.83 -14.12 -1.92
C LEU A 63 -2.40 -14.26 -0.51
N ASP A 64 -1.55 -14.22 0.51
CA ASP A 64 -1.98 -14.34 1.90
C ASP A 64 -2.94 -13.20 2.31
N SER A 65 -3.99 -13.56 3.04
CA SER A 65 -5.06 -12.63 3.44
C SER A 65 -4.62 -11.61 4.50
N ARG A 66 -3.57 -11.90 5.27
CA ARG A 66 -3.11 -11.11 6.41
C ARG A 66 -1.80 -10.37 6.13
N SER A 67 -1.01 -10.86 5.18
CA SER A 67 0.26 -10.26 4.84
C SER A 67 0.08 -8.87 4.24
N GLN A 68 1.07 -8.03 4.55
CA GLN A 68 1.22 -6.72 3.97
C GLN A 68 2.66 -6.42 3.51
N GLY A 69 3.64 -7.30 3.76
CA GLY A 69 5.03 -7.12 3.32
C GLY A 69 6.06 -6.83 4.42
N THR A 70 5.68 -6.22 5.55
CA THR A 70 6.62 -5.95 6.65
C THR A 70 7.19 -7.25 7.21
N GLY A 71 8.52 -7.34 7.24
CA GLY A 71 9.24 -8.51 7.73
C GLY A 71 9.33 -9.67 6.74
N MET A 72 8.82 -9.52 5.51
CA MET A 72 9.09 -10.49 4.44
C MET A 72 10.58 -10.50 4.09
N SER A 73 11.10 -11.69 3.77
CA SER A 73 12.43 -11.80 3.18
C SER A 73 12.45 -11.13 1.80
N LEU A 74 13.64 -10.72 1.35
CA LEU A 74 13.77 -10.18 0.00
C LEU A 74 13.35 -11.22 -1.06
N GLU A 75 13.65 -12.50 -0.83
CA GLU A 75 13.25 -13.61 -1.70
C GLU A 75 11.73 -13.71 -1.86
N ASP A 76 10.99 -13.66 -0.75
CA ASP A 76 9.53 -13.71 -0.78
C ASP A 76 8.94 -12.46 -1.44
N ALA A 77 9.48 -11.28 -1.12
CA ALA A 77 9.02 -10.01 -1.66
C ALA A 77 9.18 -9.94 -3.19
N VAL A 78 10.31 -10.41 -3.72
CA VAL A 78 10.58 -10.40 -5.17
C VAL A 78 9.90 -11.55 -5.91
N ALA A 79 9.42 -12.57 -5.20
CA ALA A 79 8.61 -13.66 -5.74
C ALA A 79 7.13 -13.30 -5.86
N LEU A 80 6.64 -12.32 -5.10
CA LEU A 80 5.25 -11.88 -5.13
C LEU A 80 4.84 -11.40 -6.53
N ARG A 81 3.70 -11.89 -7.03
CA ARG A 81 3.15 -11.47 -8.33
C ARG A 81 1.74 -10.95 -8.18
N ILE A 82 1.48 -9.81 -8.82
CA ILE A 82 0.13 -9.28 -9.05
C ILE A 82 -0.25 -9.63 -10.49
N SER A 83 -1.06 -10.68 -10.67
CA SER A 83 -1.38 -11.26 -11.98
C SER A 83 -2.21 -10.34 -12.89
N ASP A 84 -2.86 -9.31 -12.35
CA ASP A 84 -3.72 -8.38 -13.07
C ASP A 84 -3.55 -6.95 -12.50
N ILE A 85 -2.73 -6.13 -13.15
CA ILE A 85 -2.46 -4.74 -12.72
C ILE A 85 -3.72 -3.87 -12.75
N PRO A 86 -4.56 -3.88 -13.80
CA PRO A 86 -5.85 -3.18 -13.77
C PRO A 86 -6.73 -3.55 -12.57
N ALA A 87 -6.85 -4.83 -12.26
CA ALA A 87 -7.62 -5.28 -11.10
C ALA A 87 -7.02 -4.78 -9.77
N PHE A 88 -5.70 -4.79 -9.65
CA PHE A 88 -5.02 -4.30 -8.47
C PHE A 88 -5.24 -2.78 -8.28
N ARG A 89 -5.30 -2.02 -9.38
CA ARG A 89 -5.68 -0.61 -9.33
C ARG A 89 -7.12 -0.40 -8.87
N THR A 90 -8.05 -1.30 -9.21
CA THR A 90 -9.41 -1.27 -8.64
C THR A 90 -9.36 -1.45 -7.13
N TYR A 91 -8.62 -2.45 -6.62
CA TYR A 91 -8.41 -2.62 -5.18
C TYR A 91 -7.81 -1.37 -4.51
N MET A 92 -6.78 -0.76 -5.10
CA MET A 92 -6.21 0.50 -4.60
C MET A 92 -7.29 1.59 -4.48
N SER A 93 -8.10 1.77 -5.53
CA SER A 93 -9.17 2.76 -5.54
C SER A 93 -10.23 2.51 -4.46
N GLU A 94 -10.53 1.24 -4.16
CA GLU A 94 -11.45 0.88 -3.07
C GLU A 94 -10.84 1.26 -1.71
N VAL A 95 -9.56 0.99 -1.48
CA VAL A 95 -8.84 1.39 -0.25
C VAL A 95 -8.82 2.93 -0.10
N TRP A 96 -8.59 3.68 -1.18
CA TRP A 96 -8.63 5.14 -1.14
C TRP A 96 -10.01 5.67 -0.81
N LYS A 97 -11.06 5.11 -1.40
CA LYS A 97 -12.44 5.49 -1.11
C LYS A 97 -12.80 5.23 0.35
N GLU A 98 -12.39 4.09 0.90
CA GLU A 98 -12.60 3.75 2.31
C GLU A 98 -11.78 4.63 3.25
N THR A 99 -10.57 4.99 2.84
CA THR A 99 -9.73 5.94 3.57
C THR A 99 -10.38 7.32 3.62
N GLN A 100 -10.85 7.83 2.48
CA GLN A 100 -11.57 9.10 2.45
C GLN A 100 -12.84 9.05 3.30
N SER A 101 -13.63 7.97 3.19
CA SER A 101 -14.86 7.82 3.97
C SER A 101 -14.60 7.81 5.47
N TYR A 102 -13.48 7.23 5.92
CA TYR A 102 -13.07 7.30 7.32
C TYR A 102 -12.63 8.72 7.71
N LEU A 103 -11.79 9.36 6.90
CA LEU A 103 -11.32 10.73 7.16
C LEU A 103 -12.47 11.76 7.21
N ASP A 104 -13.54 11.55 6.45
CA ASP A 104 -14.73 12.40 6.47
C ASP A 104 -15.53 12.29 7.79
N THR A 105 -15.24 11.29 8.62
CA THR A 105 -15.96 11.02 9.88
C THR A 105 -15.18 11.39 11.13
N ILE A 106 -13.86 11.52 11.05
CA ILE A 106 -13.03 11.83 12.22
C ILE A 106 -13.07 13.32 12.56
N THR A 107 -12.99 13.62 13.84
CA THR A 107 -12.91 14.97 14.38
C THR A 107 -11.50 15.27 14.91
N ASP A 108 -11.20 16.55 15.17
CA ASP A 108 -9.91 16.95 15.77
C ASP A 108 -9.67 16.27 17.12
N ASP A 109 -10.72 16.04 17.92
CA ASP A 109 -10.62 15.34 19.21
C ASP A 109 -10.24 13.86 19.05
N ASP A 110 -10.65 13.22 17.95
CA ASP A 110 -10.31 11.83 17.67
C ASP A 110 -8.81 11.64 17.39
N LEU A 111 -8.14 12.67 16.84
CA LEU A 111 -6.72 12.61 16.45
C LEU A 111 -5.80 12.26 17.63
N GLY A 112 -6.18 12.64 18.86
CA GLY A 112 -5.45 12.35 20.09
C GLY A 112 -5.66 10.94 20.66
N GLN A 113 -6.61 10.16 20.13
CA GLN A 113 -6.87 8.80 20.61
C GLN A 113 -5.68 7.88 20.33
N VAL A 114 -5.37 7.00 21.28
CA VAL A 114 -4.22 6.08 21.22
C VAL A 114 -4.68 4.70 20.75
N MET A 115 -4.00 4.21 19.71
CA MET A 115 -4.27 2.92 19.08
C MET A 115 -3.04 1.99 19.21
N ASN A 116 -3.29 0.69 19.37
CA ASN A 116 -2.22 -0.30 19.37
C ASN A 116 -1.94 -0.77 17.93
N VAL A 117 -0.74 -0.44 17.43
CA VAL A 117 -0.27 -0.79 16.09
C VAL A 117 0.90 -1.74 16.21
N ARG A 118 0.79 -2.96 15.69
CA ARG A 118 1.92 -3.90 15.71
C ARG A 118 2.73 -3.81 14.41
N PRO A 119 4.08 -3.83 14.47
CA PRO A 119 4.94 -3.91 15.65
C PRO A 119 5.28 -2.53 16.29
N LEU A 120 4.68 -1.44 15.84
CA LEU A 120 5.06 -0.06 16.18
C LEU A 120 4.72 0.40 17.61
N GLY A 121 3.88 -0.32 18.34
CA GLY A 121 3.44 0.03 19.69
C GLY A 121 2.18 0.90 19.73
N GLU A 122 2.08 1.74 20.76
CA GLU A 122 0.96 2.65 20.96
C GLU A 122 1.21 3.98 20.24
N LEU A 123 0.31 4.35 19.33
CA LEU A 123 0.42 5.56 18.51
C LEU A 123 -0.90 6.33 18.52
N THR A 124 -0.84 7.65 18.47
CA THR A 124 -2.05 8.45 18.25
C THR A 124 -2.57 8.30 16.82
N ILE A 125 -3.87 8.54 16.60
CA ILE A 125 -4.44 8.55 15.25
C ILE A 125 -3.72 9.58 14.37
N GLU A 126 -3.42 10.76 14.90
CA GLU A 126 -2.59 11.77 14.21
C GLU A 126 -1.26 11.19 13.73
N HIS A 127 -0.53 10.50 14.62
CA HIS A 127 0.77 9.93 14.27
C HIS A 127 0.63 8.85 13.20
N ILE A 128 -0.42 8.02 13.26
CA ILE A 128 -0.72 6.98 12.27
C ILE A 128 -0.99 7.60 10.89
N LEU A 129 -1.78 8.67 10.82
CA LEU A 129 -2.05 9.37 9.57
C LEU A 129 -0.78 10.04 9.01
N GLY A 130 0.00 10.70 9.86
CA GLY A 130 1.18 11.46 9.44
C GLY A 130 2.36 10.59 9.00
N THR A 131 2.69 9.55 9.76
CA THR A 131 3.94 8.80 9.56
C THR A 131 3.75 7.53 8.72
N PRO A 132 3.10 6.46 9.24
CA PRO A 132 2.99 5.20 8.51
C PRO A 132 2.01 5.24 7.32
N ILE A 133 1.20 6.30 7.18
CA ILE A 133 0.38 6.56 5.98
C ILE A 133 1.05 7.61 5.09
N LEU A 134 1.06 8.89 5.47
CA LEU A 134 1.51 9.96 4.55
C LEU A 134 3.01 9.89 4.22
N THR A 135 3.87 9.94 5.24
CA THR A 135 5.33 9.97 5.04
C THR A 135 5.85 8.70 4.38
N HIS A 136 5.36 7.55 4.84
CA HIS A 136 5.65 6.24 4.28
C HIS A 136 5.20 6.13 2.81
N GLY A 137 4.00 6.63 2.50
CA GLY A 137 3.46 6.64 1.13
C GLY A 137 4.27 7.49 0.16
N PHE A 138 4.69 8.68 0.56
CA PHE A 138 5.57 9.51 -0.28
C PHE A 138 6.94 8.87 -0.51
N SER A 139 7.46 8.15 0.48
CA SER A 139 8.74 7.44 0.35
C SER A 139 8.65 6.35 -0.74
N HIS A 140 7.62 5.51 -0.70
CA HIS A 140 7.39 4.48 -1.71
C HIS A 140 6.98 5.02 -3.08
N LEU A 141 6.25 6.14 -3.14
CA LEU A 141 5.96 6.80 -4.41
C LEU A 141 7.25 7.29 -5.09
N GLY A 142 8.20 7.83 -4.32
CA GLY A 142 9.53 8.19 -4.81
C GLY A 142 10.29 6.98 -5.37
N GLU A 143 10.28 5.85 -4.67
CA GLU A 143 10.89 4.60 -5.15
C GLU A 143 10.28 4.13 -6.48
N ILE A 144 8.96 4.15 -6.60
CA ILE A 144 8.26 3.76 -7.83
C ILE A 144 8.62 4.70 -8.97
N TRP A 145 8.65 6.02 -8.74
CA TRP A 145 9.07 6.98 -9.75
C TRP A 145 10.51 6.76 -10.22
N LEU A 146 11.42 6.46 -9.30
CA LEU A 146 12.80 6.10 -9.63
C LEU A 146 12.84 4.83 -10.51
N LEU A 147 12.12 3.77 -10.11
CA LEU A 147 12.06 2.53 -10.88
C LEU A 147 11.45 2.71 -12.27
N LYS A 148 10.44 3.59 -12.42
CA LYS A 148 9.88 3.97 -13.73
C LYS A 148 10.92 4.69 -14.57
N GLY A 149 11.61 5.68 -14.01
CA GLY A 149 12.66 6.43 -14.70
C GLY A 149 13.81 5.55 -15.17
N LEU A 150 14.23 4.59 -14.35
CA LEU A 150 15.27 3.61 -14.71
C LEU A 150 14.87 2.66 -15.85
N GLN A 151 13.58 2.49 -16.11
CA GLN A 151 13.03 1.75 -17.25
C GLN A 151 12.82 2.62 -18.49
N GLY A 152 13.11 3.92 -18.43
CA GLY A 152 12.82 4.88 -19.50
C GLY A 152 11.35 5.33 -19.56
N LEU A 153 10.55 5.00 -18.54
CA LEU A 153 9.18 5.49 -18.40
C LEU A 153 9.19 6.87 -17.72
N GLN A 154 8.08 7.59 -17.82
CA GLN A 154 7.90 8.83 -17.05
C GLN A 154 7.91 8.52 -15.54
N GLY A 155 8.91 9.05 -14.84
CA GLY A 155 9.05 8.98 -13.39
C GLY A 155 8.28 10.09 -12.68
N SER A 156 8.95 10.81 -11.79
CA SER A 156 8.40 11.99 -11.11
C SER A 156 7.85 13.00 -12.13
N PRO A 157 6.69 13.63 -11.86
CA PRO A 157 6.15 14.69 -12.72
C PRO A 157 6.87 16.04 -12.57
N VAL A 158 7.82 16.14 -11.64
CA VAL A 158 8.70 17.30 -11.41
C VAL A 158 10.15 16.96 -11.67
#